data_AF-M1DT82-F1
#
_entry.id   AF-M1DT82-F1
#
_cell.length_a   1.000
_cell.length_b   1.000
_cell.length_c   1.000
_cell.angle_alpha   90.00
_cell.angle_beta   90.00
_cell.angle_gamma   90.00
#
_symmetry.space_group_name_H-M   'P 1'
#
loop_
_entity.id
_entity.type
_entity.pdbx_description
1 polymer ?
#
loop_
_entity_poly.entity_id
_entity_poly.type
_entity_poly.pdbx_seq_one_letter_code
_entity_poly.pdbx_strand_id
1 'polypeptide(L)'
;MVRVIQETFMEEHDSSTVRWYVMADDDTVFMIENLVNVLSKYDHMKYYYVGMNSECIVSNFGMSFQMAFGGGGYALSYPLAQALAKNMDTCIKRYPYLYGSDHILQACIADLGVTITLEKGFHQIDLRRDISGFLSAHPQSPFISLHHLDLVSPIFPSMNHYDALNHLMKAASVDQSRLLQQSTCYNKRHNWTFSVSWGYSVQIYDKIISQSYLQTPIETFGEWRKGAWPPYMFNVRKFNNNNNFSCDEVPNILFFDSLEGTRLNHIVTTYVKKNHRICANNDDDHSSNGVMKVHVFSPMHKLHVGDGNRGECCDIIQPIGMDSMAIKLRTCMKHEIIA
;
A
#
# COMPACT_ATOMS: atom_id res chain seq x y z
N MET A 1 0.77 13.10 24.23
CA MET A 1 1.33 12.91 22.88
C MET A 1 1.31 14.17 22.00
N VAL A 2 0.34 15.09 22.12
CA VAL A 2 0.28 16.32 21.28
C VAL A 2 1.58 17.15 21.24
N ARG A 3 2.40 17.10 22.30
CA ARG A 3 3.65 17.86 22.40
C ARG A 3 4.86 17.19 21.73
N VAL A 4 4.76 15.95 21.24
CA VAL A 4 5.92 15.20 20.73
C VAL A 4 6.71 15.98 19.68
N ILE A 5 6.03 16.61 18.69
CA ILE A 5 6.72 17.46 17.71
C ILE A 5 7.44 18.64 18.36
N GLN A 6 6.83 19.29 19.35
CA GLN A 6 7.46 20.40 20.08
C GLN A 6 8.69 19.90 20.85
N GLU A 7 8.57 18.80 21.58
CA GLU A 7 9.63 18.22 22.40
C GLU A 7 10.81 17.79 21.52
N THR A 8 10.56 17.02 20.45
CA THR A 8 11.60 16.61 19.49
C THR A 8 12.25 17.80 18.78
N PHE A 9 11.47 18.83 18.44
CA PHE A 9 12.04 20.06 17.88
C PHE A 9 12.98 20.73 18.88
N MET A 10 12.61 20.85 20.15
CA MET A 10 13.46 21.49 21.16
C MET A 10 14.75 20.71 21.43
N GLU A 11 14.77 19.39 21.26
CA GLU A 11 16.01 18.61 21.36
C GLU A 11 16.94 18.79 20.15
N GLU A 12 16.37 18.96 18.94
CA GLU A 12 17.14 18.93 17.69
C GLU A 12 17.27 20.29 16.98
N HIS A 13 16.68 21.37 17.49
CA HIS A 13 16.64 22.68 16.80
C HIS A 13 18.01 23.32 16.56
N ASP A 14 19.02 22.96 17.35
CA ASP A 14 20.41 23.41 17.15
C ASP A 14 21.13 22.63 16.04
N SER A 15 20.55 21.52 15.57
CA SER A 15 21.05 20.76 14.43
C SER A 15 20.67 21.46 13.13
N SER A 16 21.65 22.07 12.46
CA SER A 16 21.48 22.71 11.15
C SER A 16 21.17 21.73 10.00
N THR A 17 20.90 20.46 10.31
CA THR A 17 20.78 19.38 9.32
C THR A 17 19.36 18.82 9.19
N VAL A 18 18.49 19.05 10.17
CA VAL A 18 17.12 18.50 10.17
C VAL A 18 16.25 19.24 9.15
N ARG A 19 15.61 18.47 8.26
CA ARG A 19 14.73 19.01 7.20
C ARG A 19 13.27 18.67 7.43
N TRP A 20 13.00 17.53 8.03
CA TRP A 20 11.67 16.97 8.22
C TRP A 20 11.56 16.35 9.61
N TYR A 21 10.42 16.54 10.24
CA TYR A 21 10.02 15.86 11.47
C TYR A 21 8.90 14.88 11.12
N VAL A 22 9.11 13.60 11.39
CA VAL A 22 8.15 12.54 11.08
C VAL A 22 7.55 12.04 12.39
N MET A 23 6.23 11.96 12.47
CA MET A 23 5.50 11.43 13.61
C MET A 23 4.75 10.17 13.19
N ALA A 24 4.75 9.16 14.07
CA ALA A 24 3.95 7.97 13.95
C ALA A 24 3.73 7.30 15.31
N ASP A 25 2.80 6.35 15.35
CA ASP A 25 2.57 5.47 16.49
C ASP A 25 3.63 4.35 16.55
N ASP A 26 3.75 3.68 17.69
CA ASP A 26 4.79 2.67 17.96
C ASP A 26 4.55 1.32 17.27
N ASP A 27 3.38 1.13 16.68
CA ASP A 27 2.96 -0.01 15.86
C ASP A 27 2.93 0.32 14.35
N THR A 28 3.52 1.44 13.95
CA THR A 28 3.66 1.85 12.55
C THR A 28 4.98 1.39 11.95
N VAL A 29 4.93 0.81 10.75
CA VAL A 29 6.11 0.38 9.99
C VAL A 29 6.30 1.28 8.78
N PHE A 30 7.51 1.84 8.61
CA PHE A 30 7.86 2.68 7.47
C PHE A 30 8.77 2.02 6.44
N MET A 31 8.49 2.33 5.18
CA MET A 31 9.39 2.16 4.04
C MET A 31 10.24 3.43 3.90
N ILE A 32 11.34 3.48 4.65
CA ILE A 32 12.16 4.70 4.80
C ILE A 32 12.72 5.23 3.48
N GLU A 33 13.13 4.37 2.53
CA GLU A 33 13.61 4.84 1.22
C GLU A 33 12.48 5.54 0.45
N ASN A 34 11.28 4.96 0.47
CA ASN A 34 10.11 5.57 -0.17
C ASN A 34 9.71 6.88 0.51
N LEU A 35 9.72 6.93 1.85
CA LEU A 35 9.46 8.14 2.61
C LEU A 35 10.42 9.28 2.21
N VAL A 36 11.73 9.01 2.22
CA VAL A 36 12.74 10.01 1.83
C VAL A 36 12.55 10.47 0.39
N ASN A 37 12.30 9.54 -0.55
CA ASN A 37 12.05 9.88 -1.94
C ASN A 37 10.81 10.76 -2.11
N VAL A 38 9.72 10.45 -1.41
CA VAL A 38 8.49 11.24 -1.44
C VAL A 38 8.72 12.64 -0.90
N LEU A 39 9.37 12.76 0.27
CA LEU A 39 9.65 14.06 0.87
C LEU A 39 10.63 14.90 0.04
N SER A 40 11.49 14.28 -0.78
CA SER A 40 12.41 14.99 -1.68
C SER A 40 11.71 15.79 -2.79
N LYS A 41 10.44 15.49 -3.08
CA LYS A 41 9.61 16.24 -4.04
C LYS A 41 9.29 17.65 -3.55
N TYR A 42 9.33 17.88 -2.23
CA TYR A 42 8.87 19.10 -1.60
C TYR A 42 10.03 19.99 -1.17
N ASP A 43 9.85 21.30 -1.34
CA ASP A 43 10.78 22.29 -0.82
C ASP A 43 10.67 22.37 0.71
N HIS A 44 11.53 21.62 1.40
CA HIS A 44 11.56 21.54 2.87
C HIS A 44 11.76 22.89 3.59
N MET A 45 12.08 23.97 2.88
CA MET A 45 12.15 25.34 3.43
C MET A 45 10.79 26.05 3.47
N LYS A 46 9.73 25.45 2.93
CA LYS A 46 8.35 25.96 3.00
C LYS A 46 7.54 25.19 4.03
N TYR A 47 6.34 25.65 4.35
CA TYR A 47 5.42 24.93 5.22
C TYR A 47 4.75 23.77 4.49
N TYR A 48 5.06 22.55 4.93
CA TYR A 48 4.46 21.33 4.42
C TYR A 48 4.02 20.45 5.58
N TYR A 49 2.75 20.03 5.52
CA TYR A 49 2.17 18.99 6.36
C TYR A 49 1.79 17.83 5.44
N VAL A 50 2.63 16.80 5.37
CA VAL A 50 2.53 15.70 4.39
C VAL A 50 2.06 14.43 5.10
N GLY A 51 1.01 13.79 4.59
CA GLY A 51 0.50 12.54 5.15
C GLY A 51 -0.78 12.11 4.43
N MET A 52 -1.59 11.26 5.06
CA MET A 52 -2.85 10.79 4.47
C MET A 52 -3.98 10.67 5.49
N ASN A 53 -5.19 10.79 4.99
CA ASN A 53 -6.41 10.49 5.73
C ASN A 53 -6.52 8.98 6.02
N SER A 54 -7.42 8.62 6.93
CA SER A 54 -7.79 7.22 7.18
C SER A 54 -8.52 6.62 5.98
N GLU A 55 -8.38 5.32 5.76
CA GLU A 55 -9.18 4.56 4.79
C GLU A 55 -10.68 4.52 5.15
N CYS A 56 -11.06 4.87 6.39
CA CYS A 56 -12.42 4.79 6.92
C CYS A 56 -13.14 6.15 6.93
N ILE A 57 -14.32 6.23 6.30
CA ILE A 57 -15.13 7.46 6.26
C ILE A 57 -15.54 7.92 7.65
N VAL A 58 -15.93 7.00 8.54
CA VAL A 58 -16.37 7.34 9.91
C VAL A 58 -15.24 7.97 10.71
N SER A 59 -14.01 7.45 10.58
CA SER A 59 -12.83 8.03 11.25
C SER A 59 -12.58 9.45 10.76
N ASN A 60 -12.60 9.67 9.44
CA ASN A 60 -12.38 11.00 8.85
C ASN A 60 -13.49 12.00 9.21
N PHE A 61 -14.75 11.55 9.23
CA PHE A 61 -15.88 12.39 9.61
C PHE A 61 -15.84 12.78 11.09
N GLY A 62 -15.50 11.83 11.98
CA GLY A 62 -15.43 12.08 13.42
C GLY A 62 -14.21 12.90 13.86
N MET A 63 -13.12 12.82 13.10
CA MET A 63 -11.90 13.59 13.32
C MET A 63 -11.87 14.76 12.31
N SER A 64 -11.15 14.61 11.20
CA SER A 64 -11.12 15.64 10.15
C SER A 64 -10.64 15.04 8.82
N PHE A 65 -11.28 15.44 7.72
CA PHE A 65 -10.80 15.15 6.35
C PHE A 65 -9.55 15.96 5.99
N GLN A 66 -9.15 16.93 6.81
CA GLN A 66 -7.93 17.73 6.62
C GLN A 66 -6.77 17.28 7.52
N MET A 67 -6.92 16.12 8.18
CA MET A 67 -5.95 15.57 9.12
C MET A 67 -5.22 14.37 8.53
N ALA A 68 -3.90 14.37 8.70
CA ALA A 68 -3.09 13.18 8.52
C ALA A 68 -3.20 12.38 9.82
N PHE A 69 -3.59 11.12 9.73
CA PHE A 69 -3.72 10.27 10.90
C PHE A 69 -2.32 9.85 11.38
N GLY A 70 -2.06 10.01 12.67
CA GLY A 70 -0.76 9.76 13.30
C GLY A 70 -0.31 8.31 13.17
N GLY A 71 -1.25 7.36 13.27
CA GLY A 71 -0.96 5.95 13.04
C GLY A 71 -0.40 5.67 11.65
N GLY A 72 -1.01 6.18 10.58
CA GLY A 72 -0.46 6.09 9.23
C GLY A 72 0.85 6.88 9.09
N GLY A 73 1.11 7.81 9.98
CA GLY A 73 2.29 8.66 10.01
C GLY A 73 2.15 9.90 9.14
N TYR A 74 2.90 10.94 9.50
CA TYR A 74 2.97 12.18 8.74
C TYR A 74 4.30 12.89 8.95
N ALA A 75 4.63 13.78 8.03
CA ALA A 75 5.83 14.60 8.07
C ALA A 75 5.50 16.09 8.10
N LEU A 76 6.25 16.84 8.91
CA LEU A 76 6.24 18.29 8.95
C LEU A 76 7.61 18.79 8.46
N SER A 77 7.60 19.77 7.55
CA SER A 77 8.85 20.45 7.20
C SER A 77 9.40 21.21 8.41
N TYR A 78 10.72 21.37 8.45
CA TYR A 78 11.41 22.08 9.54
C TYR A 78 10.75 23.41 9.94
N PRO A 79 10.49 24.37 9.01
CA PRO A 79 9.94 25.66 9.40
C PRO A 79 8.50 25.56 9.93
N LEU A 80 7.71 24.57 9.49
CA LEU A 80 6.38 24.32 10.04
C LEU A 80 6.46 23.75 11.46
N ALA A 81 7.34 22.77 11.69
CA ALA A 81 7.58 22.22 13.02
C ALA A 81 8.04 23.31 14.00
N GLN A 82 8.93 24.21 13.57
CA GLN A 82 9.36 25.36 14.38
C GLN A 82 8.18 26.28 14.73
N ALA A 83 7.36 26.65 13.75
CA ALA A 83 6.20 27.52 13.98
C ALA A 83 5.20 26.88 14.94
N LEU A 84 4.97 25.57 14.81
CA LEU A 84 4.10 24.80 15.69
C LEU A 84 4.65 24.74 17.11
N ALA A 85 5.95 24.44 17.27
CA ALA A 85 6.63 24.36 18.57
C ALA A 85 6.55 25.69 19.34
N LYS A 86 6.67 26.83 18.65
CA LYS A 86 6.53 28.17 19.24
C LYS A 86 5.11 28.49 19.73
N ASN A 87 4.09 27.88 19.14
CA ASN A 87 2.68 28.21 19.39
C ASN A 87 1.90 27.10 20.12
N MET A 88 2.56 26.00 20.50
CA MET A 88 1.91 24.79 21.03
C MET A 88 1.01 25.04 22.24
N ASP A 89 1.48 25.81 23.23
CA ASP A 89 0.69 26.10 24.44
C ASP A 89 -0.59 26.87 24.15
N THR A 90 -0.50 27.86 23.26
CA THR A 90 -1.66 28.65 22.82
C THR A 90 -2.64 27.76 22.06
N CYS A 91 -2.13 26.88 21.19
CA CYS A 91 -2.98 25.98 20.43
C CYS A 91 -3.74 24.97 21.31
N ILE A 92 -3.05 24.28 22.23
CA ILE A 92 -3.69 23.30 23.12
C ILE A 92 -4.79 23.97 23.96
N LYS A 93 -4.55 25.19 24.46
CA LYS A 93 -5.55 25.97 25.20
C LYS A 93 -6.74 26.38 24.34
N ARG A 94 -6.55 26.57 23.03
CA ARG A 94 -7.61 26.95 22.09
C ARG A 94 -8.54 25.80 21.75
N TYR A 95 -8.02 24.56 21.72
CA TYR A 95 -8.78 23.37 21.33
C TYR A 95 -8.93 22.32 22.45
N PRO A 96 -9.46 22.69 23.64
CA PRO A 96 -9.58 21.75 24.76
C PRO A 96 -10.63 20.67 24.54
N TYR A 97 -11.48 20.82 23.52
CA TYR A 97 -12.61 19.93 23.22
C TYR A 97 -12.30 18.93 22.09
N LEU A 98 -11.17 19.07 21.39
CA LEU A 98 -10.78 18.13 20.34
C LEU A 98 -10.19 16.86 20.98
N TYR A 99 -10.53 15.72 20.39
CA TYR A 99 -10.04 14.42 20.82
C TYR A 99 -8.87 13.95 19.93
N GLY A 100 -7.85 13.36 20.55
CA GLY A 100 -6.66 12.84 19.87
C GLY A 100 -5.59 13.91 19.59
N SER A 101 -4.32 13.52 19.67
CA SER A 101 -3.19 14.41 19.37
C SER A 101 -3.24 14.96 17.96
N ASP A 102 -3.59 14.11 17.00
CA ASP A 102 -3.47 14.42 15.58
C ASP A 102 -4.49 15.47 15.17
N HIS A 103 -5.70 15.40 15.73
CA HIS A 103 -6.76 16.37 15.44
C HIS A 103 -6.41 17.75 16.04
N ILE A 104 -5.86 17.77 17.26
CA ILE A 104 -5.36 19.00 17.86
C ILE A 104 -4.22 19.58 17.01
N LEU A 105 -3.24 18.78 16.61
CA LEU A 105 -2.12 19.23 15.78
C LEU A 105 -2.57 19.73 14.42
N GLN A 106 -3.51 19.04 13.77
CA GLN A 106 -4.11 19.51 12.52
C GLN A 106 -4.76 20.88 12.69
N ALA A 107 -5.52 21.10 13.76
CA ALA A 107 -6.13 22.40 14.05
C ALA A 107 -5.06 23.48 14.29
N CYS A 108 -3.99 23.17 15.03
CA CYS A 108 -2.85 24.08 15.20
C CYS A 108 -2.19 24.47 13.87
N ILE A 109 -1.99 23.50 12.99
CA ILE A 109 -1.38 23.68 11.67
C ILE A 109 -2.30 24.52 10.77
N ALA A 110 -3.61 24.32 10.85
CA ALA A 110 -4.59 25.12 10.13
C ALA A 110 -4.61 26.58 10.59
N ASP A 111 -4.43 26.85 11.88
CA ASP A 111 -4.28 28.21 12.42
C ASP A 111 -3.02 28.93 11.90
N LEU A 112 -2.01 28.18 11.46
CA LEU A 112 -0.83 28.70 10.75
C LEU A 112 -1.08 28.91 9.25
N GLY A 113 -2.30 28.64 8.76
CA GLY A 113 -2.69 28.78 7.36
C GLY A 113 -2.21 27.64 6.46
N VAL A 114 -1.88 26.47 7.02
CA VAL A 114 -1.33 25.33 6.29
C VAL A 114 -2.35 24.20 6.23
N THR A 115 -2.57 23.64 5.04
CA THR A 115 -3.44 22.48 4.83
C THR A 115 -2.60 21.24 4.56
N ILE A 116 -3.21 20.06 4.77
CA ILE A 116 -2.58 18.79 4.46
C ILE A 116 -2.21 18.67 2.97
N THR A 117 -1.03 18.10 2.73
CA THR A 117 -0.56 17.61 1.44
C THR A 117 -0.73 16.09 1.44
N LEU A 118 -1.66 15.60 0.62
CA LEU A 118 -2.06 14.19 0.64
C LEU A 118 -1.08 13.31 -0.16
N GLU A 119 -0.51 12.31 0.51
CA GLU A 119 0.36 11.29 -0.07
C GLU A 119 -0.25 9.90 0.14
N LYS A 120 -0.71 9.26 -0.94
CA LYS A 120 -1.49 8.01 -0.91
C LYS A 120 -0.77 6.79 -0.32
N GLY A 121 0.54 6.91 -0.07
CA GLY A 121 1.37 5.83 0.46
C GLY A 121 1.32 5.67 1.97
N PHE A 122 0.83 6.66 2.71
CA PHE A 122 0.66 6.55 4.15
C PHE A 122 -0.67 5.85 4.44
N HIS A 123 -0.65 4.78 5.24
CA HIS A 123 -1.84 3.98 5.52
C HIS A 123 -2.12 3.85 7.01
N GLN A 124 -3.25 4.39 7.45
CA GLN A 124 -3.77 4.22 8.81
C GLN A 124 -4.25 2.78 9.03
N ILE A 125 -4.74 2.10 7.99
CA ILE A 125 -5.29 0.74 8.09
C ILE A 125 -6.40 0.69 9.15
N ASP A 126 -7.28 1.70 9.12
CA ASP A 126 -8.59 1.60 9.76
C ASP A 126 -9.47 0.64 8.94
N LEU A 127 -9.09 -0.63 8.97
CA LEU A 127 -9.72 -1.79 8.34
C LEU A 127 -9.69 -2.94 9.34
N ARG A 128 -10.47 -3.99 9.09
CA ARG A 128 -10.50 -5.22 9.91
C ARG A 128 -10.31 -6.45 9.03
N ARG A 129 -10.05 -7.59 9.66
CA ARG A 129 -9.98 -8.92 9.00
C ARG A 129 -8.83 -8.96 8.00
N ASP A 130 -9.03 -9.57 6.83
CA ASP A 130 -7.99 -9.82 5.84
C ASP A 130 -7.83 -8.62 4.90
N ILE A 131 -6.71 -7.90 5.01
CA ILE A 131 -6.41 -6.75 4.14
C ILE A 131 -5.71 -7.15 2.82
N SER A 132 -5.65 -8.44 2.49
CA SER A 132 -4.95 -8.92 1.28
C SER A 132 -5.47 -8.33 -0.02
N GLY A 133 -6.79 -8.10 -0.13
CA GLY A 133 -7.39 -7.45 -1.28
C GLY A 133 -6.94 -6.00 -1.45
N PHE A 134 -6.73 -5.27 -0.34
CA PHE A 134 -6.20 -3.90 -0.34
C PHE A 134 -4.73 -3.88 -0.76
N LEU A 135 -3.89 -4.72 -0.14
CA LEU A 135 -2.46 -4.79 -0.46
C LEU A 135 -2.18 -5.28 -1.89
N SER A 136 -3.01 -6.20 -2.41
CA SER A 136 -2.86 -6.73 -3.78
C SER A 136 -3.25 -5.74 -4.89
N ALA A 137 -4.00 -4.70 -4.55
CA ALA A 137 -4.47 -3.67 -5.48
C ALA A 137 -4.05 -2.26 -5.02
N HIS A 138 -2.84 -2.16 -4.44
CA HIS A 138 -2.28 -0.88 -3.99
C HIS A 138 -2.26 0.10 -5.18
N PRO A 139 -2.69 1.36 -4.98
CA PRO A 139 -2.68 2.36 -6.04
C PRO A 139 -1.26 2.63 -6.55
N GLN A 140 -1.14 3.16 -7.77
CA GLN A 140 0.14 3.55 -8.35
C GLN A 140 0.71 4.80 -7.65
N SER A 141 1.21 4.59 -6.43
CA SER A 141 1.85 5.57 -5.54
C SER A 141 2.91 4.84 -4.70
N PRO A 142 4.02 5.50 -4.32
CA PRO A 142 4.99 4.90 -3.41
C PRO A 142 4.30 4.41 -2.14
N PHE A 143 4.58 3.18 -1.73
CA PHE A 143 4.05 2.63 -0.48
C PHE A 143 4.95 3.05 0.68
N ILE A 144 4.41 3.75 1.68
CA ILE A 144 5.21 4.47 2.68
C ILE A 144 5.08 3.84 4.06
N SER A 145 3.87 3.49 4.49
CA SER A 145 3.67 2.95 5.85
C SER A 145 2.47 2.01 5.96
N LEU A 146 2.50 1.19 7.02
CA LEU A 146 1.37 0.41 7.52
C LEU A 146 1.25 0.60 9.03
N HIS A 147 0.03 0.63 9.52
CA HIS A 147 -0.31 0.75 10.93
C HIS A 147 -1.32 -0.36 11.33
N HIS A 148 -1.57 -0.54 12.63
CA HIS A 148 -2.58 -1.48 13.14
C HIS A 148 -2.45 -2.92 12.61
N LEU A 149 -1.23 -3.39 12.33
CA LEU A 149 -1.04 -4.73 11.77
C LEU A 149 -1.48 -5.85 12.74
N ASP A 150 -1.44 -5.59 14.04
CA ASP A 150 -1.94 -6.46 15.11
C ASP A 150 -3.48 -6.57 15.14
N LEU A 151 -4.20 -5.62 14.53
CA LEU A 151 -5.67 -5.57 14.53
C LEU A 151 -6.32 -6.17 13.28
N VAL A 152 -5.51 -6.55 12.29
CA VAL A 152 -5.92 -7.24 11.07
C VAL A 152 -5.44 -8.70 11.09
N SER A 153 -5.85 -9.51 10.12
CA SER A 153 -5.29 -10.85 9.95
C SER A 153 -3.84 -10.77 9.47
N PRO A 154 -2.97 -11.76 9.81
CA PRO A 154 -1.62 -11.80 9.26
C PRO A 154 -1.64 -11.67 7.73
N ILE A 155 -0.79 -10.79 7.21
CA ILE A 155 -0.79 -10.41 5.78
C ILE A 155 -0.35 -11.55 4.85
N PHE A 156 0.27 -12.61 5.40
CA PHE A 156 0.59 -13.84 4.69
C PHE A 156 -0.10 -15.04 5.36
N PRO A 157 -0.62 -16.00 4.56
CA PRO A 157 -1.25 -17.20 5.10
C PRO A 157 -0.22 -18.06 5.84
N SER A 158 -0.68 -18.76 6.88
CA SER A 158 0.14 -19.69 7.69
C SER A 158 1.33 -19.04 8.40
N MET A 159 1.32 -17.72 8.58
CA MET A 159 2.29 -16.96 9.36
C MET A 159 1.57 -16.22 10.50
N ASN A 160 2.27 -15.97 11.61
CA ASN A 160 1.82 -14.97 12.59
C ASN A 160 2.18 -13.55 12.09
N HIS A 161 1.70 -12.51 12.79
CA HIS A 161 1.93 -11.11 12.41
C HIS A 161 3.40 -10.72 12.28
N TYR A 162 4.23 -11.15 13.23
CA TYR A 162 5.66 -10.83 13.25
C TYR A 162 6.39 -11.47 12.06
N ASP A 163 6.17 -12.76 11.83
CA ASP A 163 6.79 -13.49 10.72
C ASP A 163 6.29 -12.97 9.37
N ALA A 164 5.00 -12.65 9.26
CA ALA A 164 4.41 -12.09 8.05
C ALA A 164 5.00 -10.71 7.71
N LEU A 165 5.18 -9.85 8.71
CA LEU A 165 5.80 -8.55 8.52
C LEU A 165 7.27 -8.70 8.11
N ASN A 166 8.06 -9.50 8.83
CA ASN A 166 9.45 -9.77 8.47
C ASN A 166 9.57 -10.36 7.06
N HIS A 167 8.60 -11.17 6.66
CA HIS A 167 8.55 -11.75 5.33
C HIS A 167 8.29 -10.69 4.24
N LEU A 168 7.37 -9.75 4.45
CA LEU A 168 7.19 -8.58 3.56
C LEU A 168 8.48 -7.76 3.48
N MET A 169 9.14 -7.55 4.62
CA MET A 169 10.36 -6.76 4.71
C MET A 169 11.53 -7.36 3.93
N LYS A 170 11.54 -8.69 3.68
CA LYS A 170 12.52 -9.29 2.76
C LYS A 170 12.40 -8.70 1.35
N ALA A 171 11.17 -8.58 0.82
CA ALA A 171 10.95 -7.94 -0.48
C ALA A 171 11.27 -6.42 -0.42
N ALA A 172 10.82 -5.75 0.65
CA ALA A 172 11.07 -4.32 0.86
C ALA A 172 12.58 -3.99 0.89
N SER A 173 13.39 -4.84 1.50
CA SER A 173 14.84 -4.66 1.60
C SER A 173 15.57 -4.67 0.25
N VAL A 174 14.94 -5.25 -0.77
CA VAL A 174 15.47 -5.29 -2.14
C VAL A 174 14.94 -4.10 -2.93
N ASP A 175 13.63 -3.87 -2.90
CA ASP A 175 13.04 -2.77 -3.66
C ASP A 175 11.73 -2.23 -3.07
N GLN A 176 11.86 -1.21 -2.22
CA GLN A 176 10.71 -0.48 -1.70
C GLN A 176 9.90 0.23 -2.80
N SER A 177 10.55 0.72 -3.86
CA SER A 177 9.88 1.50 -4.91
C SER A 177 8.85 0.70 -5.70
N ARG A 178 9.02 -0.62 -5.72
CA ARG A 178 8.14 -1.56 -6.42
C ARG A 178 7.22 -2.33 -5.46
N LEU A 179 7.44 -2.23 -4.15
CA LEU A 179 6.63 -2.94 -3.15
C LEU A 179 5.13 -2.62 -3.30
N LEU A 180 4.33 -3.68 -3.36
CA LEU A 180 2.87 -3.69 -3.59
C LEU A 180 2.39 -3.13 -4.93
N GLN A 181 3.28 -2.66 -5.81
CA GLN A 181 2.88 -2.07 -7.08
C GLN A 181 2.20 -3.11 -7.96
N GLN A 182 1.00 -2.77 -8.44
CA GLN A 182 0.17 -3.65 -9.25
C GLN A 182 0.58 -3.58 -10.74
N SER A 183 0.89 -4.72 -11.34
CA SER A 183 1.12 -4.89 -12.79
C SER A 183 0.22 -5.99 -13.34
N THR A 184 -0.49 -5.75 -14.45
CA THR A 184 -1.38 -6.73 -15.06
C THR A 184 -0.86 -7.25 -16.39
N CYS A 185 -0.84 -8.57 -16.55
CA CYS A 185 -0.38 -9.28 -17.74
C CYS A 185 -1.48 -10.23 -18.26
N TYR A 186 -1.51 -10.45 -19.57
CA TYR A 186 -2.54 -11.26 -20.20
C TYR A 186 -1.94 -12.47 -20.91
N ASN A 187 -2.45 -13.65 -20.58
CA ASN A 187 -2.19 -14.87 -21.34
C ASN A 187 -3.32 -15.09 -22.34
N LYS A 188 -3.21 -14.47 -23.51
CA LYS A 188 -4.25 -14.56 -24.56
C LYS A 188 -4.45 -15.99 -25.08
N ARG A 189 -3.46 -16.87 -24.92
CA ARG A 189 -3.57 -18.28 -25.34
C ARG A 189 -4.50 -19.09 -24.44
N HIS A 190 -4.49 -18.81 -23.14
CA HIS A 190 -5.31 -19.52 -22.14
C HIS A 190 -6.48 -18.67 -21.62
N ASN A 191 -6.67 -17.45 -22.14
CA ASN A 191 -7.61 -16.46 -21.62
C ASN A 191 -7.40 -16.11 -20.14
N TRP A 192 -6.15 -16.07 -19.66
CA TRP A 192 -5.87 -15.72 -18.26
C TRP A 192 -5.44 -14.26 -18.09
N THR A 193 -5.78 -13.71 -16.93
CA THR A 193 -5.22 -12.44 -16.45
C THR A 193 -4.38 -12.68 -15.21
N PHE A 194 -3.17 -12.16 -15.20
CA PHE A 194 -2.29 -12.12 -14.03
C PHE A 194 -2.29 -10.70 -13.47
N SER A 195 -2.58 -10.53 -12.19
CA SER A 195 -2.37 -9.29 -11.45
C SER A 195 -1.27 -9.52 -10.42
N VAL A 196 -0.13 -8.86 -10.62
CA VAL A 196 1.06 -8.98 -9.79
C VAL A 196 1.12 -7.80 -8.85
N SER A 197 1.07 -8.05 -7.54
CA SER A 197 1.45 -7.10 -6.49
C SER A 197 2.85 -7.45 -6.01
N TRP A 198 3.85 -6.70 -6.49
CA TRP A 198 5.25 -7.10 -6.35
C TRP A 198 5.67 -7.17 -4.87
N GLY A 199 6.32 -8.28 -4.50
CA GLY A 199 6.73 -8.57 -3.13
C GLY A 199 5.60 -9.07 -2.21
N TYR A 200 4.38 -9.24 -2.73
CA TYR A 200 3.23 -9.65 -1.94
C TYR A 200 2.43 -10.80 -2.53
N SER A 201 1.77 -10.61 -3.69
CA SER A 201 0.86 -11.61 -4.25
C SER A 201 0.82 -11.61 -5.78
N VAL A 202 0.41 -12.74 -6.36
CA VAL A 202 0.01 -12.86 -7.76
C VAL A 202 -1.39 -13.47 -7.79
N GLN A 203 -2.33 -12.76 -8.40
CA GLN A 203 -3.70 -13.21 -8.62
C GLN A 203 -3.86 -13.65 -10.08
N ILE A 204 -4.33 -14.88 -10.29
CA ILE A 204 -4.60 -15.45 -11.62
C ILE A 204 -6.10 -15.61 -11.79
N TYR A 205 -6.64 -15.00 -12.85
CA TYR A 205 -8.04 -15.10 -13.23
C TYR A 205 -8.16 -15.92 -14.50
N ASP A 206 -9.10 -16.88 -14.54
CA ASP A 206 -9.40 -17.71 -15.71
C ASP A 206 -10.23 -16.97 -16.77
N LYS A 207 -10.08 -15.65 -16.86
CA LYS A 207 -10.69 -14.78 -17.86
C LYS A 207 -9.84 -13.54 -18.08
N ILE A 208 -10.03 -12.88 -19.23
CA ILE A 208 -9.42 -11.57 -19.52
C ILE A 208 -10.19 -10.48 -18.77
N ILE A 209 -9.53 -9.78 -17.85
CA ILE A 209 -10.09 -8.71 -17.00
C ILE A 209 -9.27 -7.44 -17.17
N SER A 210 -9.91 -6.31 -17.46
CA SER A 210 -9.19 -5.06 -17.66
C SER A 210 -8.45 -4.57 -16.39
N GLN A 211 -7.29 -3.95 -16.60
CA GLN A 211 -6.54 -3.24 -15.56
C GLN A 211 -7.42 -2.28 -14.75
N SER A 212 -8.30 -1.52 -15.41
CA SER A 212 -9.18 -0.55 -14.74
C SER A 212 -10.13 -1.19 -13.72
N TYR A 213 -10.53 -2.44 -13.95
CA TYR A 213 -11.35 -3.19 -13.01
C TYR A 213 -10.50 -3.78 -11.87
N LEU A 214 -9.30 -4.28 -12.19
CA LEU A 214 -8.38 -4.89 -11.22
C LEU A 214 -7.74 -3.90 -10.25
N GLN A 215 -7.67 -2.61 -10.60
CA GLN A 215 -7.26 -1.52 -9.70
C GLN A 215 -8.22 -1.32 -8.53
N THR A 216 -9.46 -1.79 -8.65
CA THR A 216 -10.40 -1.77 -7.53
C THR A 216 -10.12 -3.00 -6.65
N PRO A 217 -9.80 -2.85 -5.36
CA PRO A 217 -9.50 -3.98 -4.48
C PRO A 217 -10.71 -4.90 -4.29
N ILE A 218 -10.44 -6.20 -4.11
CA ILE A 218 -11.47 -7.15 -3.63
C ILE A 218 -11.72 -6.85 -2.15
N GLU A 219 -12.98 -6.78 -1.74
CA GLU A 219 -13.37 -6.55 -0.34
C GLU A 219 -13.14 -7.81 0.52
N THR A 220 -11.88 -8.13 0.82
CA THR A 220 -11.50 -9.18 1.78
C THR A 220 -11.50 -8.67 3.22
N PHE A 221 -11.45 -7.35 3.38
CA PHE A 221 -11.38 -6.63 4.65
C PHE A 221 -12.78 -6.21 5.12
N GLY A 222 -12.88 -5.80 6.38
CA GLY A 222 -14.09 -5.24 6.98
C GLY A 222 -13.91 -3.78 7.39
N GLU A 223 -15.03 -3.11 7.60
CA GLU A 223 -15.10 -1.75 8.15
C GLU A 223 -14.47 -1.66 9.55
N TRP A 224 -13.72 -0.59 9.81
CA TRP A 224 -13.18 -0.27 11.13
C TRP A 224 -14.27 0.03 12.16
N ARG A 225 -15.23 0.87 11.74
CA ARG A 225 -16.40 1.28 12.50
C ARG A 225 -17.60 1.34 11.57
N LYS A 226 -18.74 0.87 12.08
CA LYS A 226 -20.03 0.99 11.40
C LYS A 226 -20.50 2.45 11.45
N GLY A 227 -21.24 2.89 10.44
CA GLY A 227 -21.94 4.17 10.47
C GLY A 227 -21.89 5.00 9.18
N ALA A 228 -21.20 4.52 8.15
CA ALA A 228 -21.16 5.18 6.85
C ALA A 228 -21.52 4.20 5.72
N TRP A 229 -22.13 4.73 4.64
CA TRP A 229 -22.35 4.00 3.40
C TRP A 229 -22.04 4.91 2.21
N PRO A 230 -20.96 4.65 1.44
CA PRO A 230 -19.97 3.56 1.63
C PRO A 230 -19.14 3.73 2.93
N PRO A 231 -18.49 2.66 3.44
CA PRO A 231 -17.67 2.74 4.65
C PRO A 231 -16.22 3.17 4.41
N TYR A 232 -15.71 3.03 3.18
CA TYR A 232 -14.32 3.28 2.82
C TYR A 232 -14.14 4.52 1.95
N MET A 233 -12.96 5.13 2.00
CA MET A 233 -12.54 6.25 1.14
C MET A 233 -12.19 5.84 -0.30
N PHE A 234 -12.55 4.61 -0.71
CA PHE A 234 -12.29 4.06 -2.05
C PHE A 234 -13.35 3.03 -2.44
N ASN A 235 -13.44 2.76 -3.74
CA ASN A 235 -14.35 1.74 -4.27
C ASN A 235 -13.82 0.34 -4.02
N VAL A 236 -14.72 -0.62 -3.85
CA VAL A 236 -14.38 -2.04 -3.63
C VAL A 236 -15.14 -2.93 -4.59
N ARG A 237 -14.52 -4.04 -4.99
CA ARG A 237 -15.19 -5.16 -5.65
C ARG A 237 -15.71 -6.09 -4.58
N LYS A 238 -17.03 -6.16 -4.44
CA LYS A 238 -17.64 -7.05 -3.46
C LYS A 238 -17.22 -8.49 -3.73
N PHE A 239 -16.62 -9.10 -2.72
CA PHE A 239 -16.56 -10.55 -2.64
C PHE A 239 -17.93 -10.99 -2.13
N ASN A 240 -18.88 -11.24 -3.05
CA ASN A 240 -20.13 -11.88 -2.64
C ASN A 240 -19.73 -13.23 -2.01
N ASN A 241 -20.43 -13.70 -0.97
CA ASN A 241 -20.20 -15.03 -0.37
C ASN A 241 -21.46 -15.91 -0.45
N ASN A 242 -22.48 -15.46 -1.19
CA ASN A 242 -23.72 -16.19 -1.41
C ASN A 242 -23.52 -17.19 -2.55
N ASN A 243 -23.59 -18.48 -2.24
CA ASN A 243 -23.63 -19.77 -2.99
C ASN A 243 -23.98 -19.85 -4.51
N ASN A 244 -23.99 -18.75 -5.28
CA ASN A 244 -24.20 -18.70 -6.73
C ASN A 244 -23.04 -17.92 -7.41
N PHE A 245 -21.79 -18.31 -7.15
CA PHE A 245 -20.66 -17.76 -7.91
C PHE A 245 -20.51 -18.44 -9.25
N SER A 246 -20.30 -17.65 -10.30
CA SER A 246 -19.41 -18.12 -11.35
C SER A 246 -17.99 -18.11 -10.79
N CYS A 247 -17.31 -19.26 -10.85
CA CYS A 247 -15.95 -19.42 -10.35
C CYS A 247 -15.01 -18.34 -10.93
N ASP A 248 -15.30 -17.83 -12.13
CA ASP A 248 -14.53 -16.88 -12.93
C ASP A 248 -14.15 -15.56 -12.22
N GLU A 249 -14.82 -15.18 -11.13
CA GLU A 249 -14.53 -13.94 -10.39
C GLU A 249 -13.54 -14.12 -9.23
N VAL A 250 -13.34 -15.35 -8.77
CA VAL A 250 -12.43 -15.68 -7.66
C VAL A 250 -11.06 -16.01 -8.23
N PRO A 251 -9.99 -15.22 -7.97
CA PRO A 251 -8.67 -15.54 -8.49
C PRO A 251 -8.03 -16.73 -7.76
N ASN A 252 -7.15 -17.45 -8.46
CA ASN A 252 -6.11 -18.25 -7.83
C ASN A 252 -5.04 -17.30 -7.26
N ILE A 253 -4.84 -17.31 -5.94
CA ILE A 253 -3.90 -16.40 -5.27
C ILE A 253 -2.63 -17.16 -4.89
N LEU A 254 -1.49 -16.65 -5.34
CA LEU A 254 -0.16 -17.07 -4.93
C LEU A 254 0.48 -15.95 -4.10
N PHE A 255 1.17 -16.31 -3.04
CA PHE A 255 1.82 -15.33 -2.16
C PHE A 255 3.33 -15.37 -2.33
N PHE A 256 3.98 -14.22 -2.13
CA PHE A 256 5.43 -14.10 -2.12
C PHE A 256 6.03 -15.13 -1.16
N ASP A 257 6.99 -15.90 -1.65
CA ASP A 257 7.61 -17.01 -0.93
C ASP A 257 9.12 -16.80 -0.76
N SER A 258 9.82 -16.35 -1.80
CA SER A 258 11.26 -16.14 -1.71
C SER A 258 11.83 -15.23 -2.81
N LEU A 259 13.06 -14.77 -2.57
CA LEU A 259 13.93 -14.10 -3.53
C LEU A 259 14.96 -15.13 -4.04
N GLU A 260 15.01 -15.36 -5.36
CA GLU A 260 15.98 -16.28 -5.97
C GLU A 260 17.31 -15.60 -6.35
N GLY A 261 17.43 -14.29 -6.05
CA GLY A 261 18.60 -13.47 -6.38
C GLY A 261 18.43 -12.67 -7.67
N THR A 262 19.56 -12.30 -8.26
CA THR A 262 19.60 -11.52 -9.51
C THR A 262 19.98 -12.41 -10.69
N ARG A 263 19.24 -12.31 -11.80
CA ARG A 263 19.55 -12.98 -13.06
C ARG A 263 19.37 -11.99 -14.21
N LEU A 264 20.38 -11.85 -15.08
CA LEU A 264 20.32 -11.03 -16.30
C LEU A 264 19.76 -9.61 -16.06
N ASN A 265 20.27 -8.88 -15.06
CA ASN A 265 19.80 -7.55 -14.63
C ASN A 265 18.33 -7.48 -14.13
N HIS A 266 17.77 -8.60 -13.70
CA HIS A 266 16.46 -8.68 -13.07
C HIS A 266 16.57 -9.25 -11.66
N ILE A 267 15.72 -8.77 -10.76
CA ILE A 267 15.43 -9.40 -9.47
C ILE A 267 14.38 -10.47 -9.74
N VAL A 268 14.61 -11.69 -9.23
CA VAL A 268 13.68 -12.81 -9.39
C VAL A 268 12.99 -13.07 -8.05
N THR A 269 11.66 -12.91 -8.05
CA THR A 269 10.79 -13.22 -6.90
C THR A 269 9.91 -14.41 -7.24
N THR A 270 9.70 -15.28 -6.26
CA THR A 270 8.92 -16.51 -6.41
C THR A 270 7.68 -16.44 -5.55
N TYR A 271 6.54 -16.80 -6.14
CA TYR A 271 5.22 -16.79 -5.51
C TYR A 271 4.65 -18.20 -5.56
N VAL A 272 4.11 -18.66 -4.44
CA VAL A 272 3.64 -20.05 -4.28
C VAL A 272 2.18 -20.07 -3.86
N LYS A 273 1.42 -21.00 -4.43
CA LYS A 273 0.04 -21.28 -4.05
C LYS A 273 0.01 -21.94 -2.67
N LYS A 274 -0.55 -21.25 -1.67
CA LYS A 274 -0.65 -21.79 -0.29
C LYS A 274 -2.01 -22.44 -0.01
N ASN A 275 -3.08 -21.96 -0.64
CA ASN A 275 -4.44 -22.49 -0.49
C ASN A 275 -5.01 -22.94 -1.84
N HIS A 276 -5.85 -23.98 -1.80
CA HIS A 276 -6.62 -24.39 -2.96
C HIS A 276 -7.79 -23.42 -3.18
N ARG A 277 -8.13 -23.14 -4.44
CA ARG A 277 -9.29 -22.31 -4.78
C ARG A 277 -10.55 -23.06 -4.39
N ILE A 278 -11.41 -22.43 -3.59
CA ILE A 278 -12.68 -23.01 -3.10
C ILE A 278 -13.58 -23.45 -4.27
N CYS A 279 -13.47 -22.76 -5.40
CA CYS A 279 -14.31 -22.92 -6.59
C CYS A 279 -13.60 -23.70 -7.73
N ALA A 280 -12.72 -24.64 -7.40
CA ALA A 280 -12.00 -25.42 -8.40
C ALA A 280 -12.92 -26.47 -9.07
N ASN A 281 -13.42 -26.19 -10.27
CA ASN A 281 -13.86 -27.26 -11.18
C ASN A 281 -12.60 -27.85 -11.83
N ASN A 282 -12.33 -29.13 -11.56
CA ASN A 282 -11.12 -29.81 -12.03
C ASN A 282 -11.20 -30.28 -13.49
N ASP A 283 -12.34 -30.12 -14.16
CA ASP A 283 -12.62 -30.69 -15.48
C ASP A 283 -12.40 -29.72 -16.65
N ASP A 284 -11.89 -28.51 -16.39
CA ASP A 284 -11.65 -27.50 -17.44
C ASP A 284 -10.15 -27.40 -17.78
N ASP A 285 -9.80 -27.79 -19.02
CA ASP A 285 -8.42 -27.76 -19.56
C ASP A 285 -7.85 -26.32 -19.68
N HIS A 286 -8.70 -25.31 -19.42
CA HIS A 286 -8.37 -23.90 -19.34
C HIS A 286 -8.19 -23.38 -17.91
N SER A 287 -8.23 -24.23 -16.89
CA SER A 287 -8.10 -23.79 -15.50
C SER A 287 -6.65 -23.45 -15.10
N SER A 288 -6.46 -22.32 -14.42
CA SER A 288 -5.17 -21.98 -13.79
C SER A 288 -4.91 -22.75 -12.49
N ASN A 289 -5.75 -23.72 -12.11
CA ASN A 289 -5.61 -24.46 -10.85
C ASN A 289 -4.30 -25.23 -10.74
N GLY A 290 -3.76 -25.72 -11.86
CA GLY A 290 -2.47 -26.43 -11.92
C GLY A 290 -1.24 -25.52 -11.75
N VAL A 291 -1.40 -24.19 -11.77
CA VAL A 291 -0.29 -23.26 -11.53
C VAL A 291 -0.02 -23.20 -10.02
N MET A 292 1.10 -23.81 -9.63
CA MET A 292 1.54 -23.86 -8.23
C MET A 292 2.57 -22.78 -7.90
N LYS A 293 3.29 -22.29 -8.92
CA LYS A 293 4.37 -21.33 -8.76
C LYS A 293 4.40 -20.30 -9.87
N VAL A 294 4.72 -19.06 -9.52
CA VAL A 294 5.00 -17.98 -10.48
C VAL A 294 6.34 -17.34 -10.14
N HIS A 295 7.20 -17.19 -11.15
CA HIS A 295 8.43 -16.42 -11.07
C HIS A 295 8.22 -15.05 -11.70
N VAL A 296 8.47 -13.97 -10.96
CA VAL A 296 8.39 -12.60 -11.47
C VAL A 296 9.80 -12.03 -11.60
N PHE A 297 10.18 -11.67 -12.82
CA PHE A 297 11.42 -11.01 -13.19
C PHE A 297 11.19 -9.51 -13.25
N SER A 298 11.65 -8.76 -12.26
CA SER A 298 11.54 -7.30 -12.23
C SER A 298 12.87 -6.62 -12.53
N PRO A 299 12.88 -5.49 -13.25
CA PRO A 299 14.12 -4.76 -13.51
C PRO A 299 14.84 -4.34 -12.22
N MET A 300 16.18 -4.33 -12.22
CA MET A 300 16.96 -3.89 -11.06
C MET A 300 16.91 -2.38 -10.81
N HIS A 301 16.53 -1.57 -11.80
CA HIS A 301 16.36 -0.14 -11.58
C HIS A 301 15.09 0.13 -10.76
N LYS A 302 15.19 1.11 -9.85
CA LYS A 302 14.07 1.56 -9.03
C LYS A 302 12.94 2.04 -9.93
N LEU A 303 11.70 1.73 -9.54
CA LEU A 303 10.51 2.18 -10.23
C LEU A 303 10.17 3.61 -9.79
N HIS A 304 9.99 4.51 -10.75
CA HIS A 304 9.48 5.84 -10.45
C HIS A 304 7.95 5.81 -10.41
N VAL A 305 7.40 5.66 -9.19
CA VAL A 305 5.96 5.60 -8.94
C VAL A 305 5.43 6.98 -8.56
N GLY A 306 4.21 7.31 -9.01
CA GLY A 306 3.52 8.56 -8.68
C GLY A 306 3.52 9.58 -9.81
N ASP A 307 3.39 10.86 -9.45
CA ASP A 307 3.02 11.98 -10.33
C ASP A 307 3.64 11.95 -11.73
N GLY A 308 2.77 11.87 -12.74
CA GLY A 308 3.13 11.90 -14.16
C GLY A 308 3.74 10.59 -14.71
N ASN A 309 3.97 9.58 -13.88
CA ASN A 309 4.56 8.30 -14.30
C ASN A 309 3.50 7.21 -14.47
N ARG A 310 3.77 6.29 -15.40
CA ARG A 310 2.91 5.12 -15.67
C ARG A 310 3.41 3.93 -14.84
N GLY A 311 2.50 3.02 -14.48
CA GLY A 311 2.88 1.71 -13.92
C GLY A 311 3.67 0.86 -14.92
N GLU A 312 4.18 -0.29 -14.46
CA GLU A 312 4.88 -1.24 -15.32
C GLU A 312 3.90 -2.05 -16.17
N CYS A 313 4.37 -2.41 -17.36
CA CYS A 313 3.75 -3.41 -18.21
C CYS A 313 4.45 -4.75 -17.96
N CYS A 314 3.86 -5.84 -18.43
CA CYS A 314 4.48 -7.14 -18.27
C CYS A 314 4.15 -8.12 -19.37
N ASP A 315 5.09 -9.03 -19.59
CA ASP A 315 5.00 -10.09 -20.58
C ASP A 315 5.05 -11.45 -19.88
N ILE A 316 4.29 -12.41 -20.41
CA ILE A 316 4.35 -13.79 -19.94
C ILE A 316 5.45 -14.50 -20.72
N ILE A 317 6.42 -15.05 -20.01
CA ILE A 317 7.50 -15.85 -20.57
C ILE A 317 7.02 -17.31 -20.67
N GLN A 318 7.54 -18.07 -21.64
CA GLN A 318 7.26 -19.50 -21.80
C GLN A 318 7.36 -20.26 -20.46
N PRO A 319 6.49 -21.27 -20.25
CA PRO A 319 6.36 -21.95 -18.96
C PRO A 319 7.70 -22.56 -18.51
N ILE A 320 8.07 -22.32 -17.24
CA ILE A 320 9.27 -22.89 -16.62
C ILE A 320 8.86 -24.23 -15.97
N GLY A 321 8.48 -25.21 -16.79
CA GLY A 321 7.95 -26.50 -16.30
C GLY A 321 6.43 -26.60 -16.35
N MET A 322 5.87 -27.73 -15.89
CA MET A 322 4.44 -28.04 -16.08
C MET A 322 3.51 -27.28 -15.13
N ASP A 323 3.97 -26.87 -13.94
CA ASP A 323 3.16 -26.26 -12.88
C ASP A 323 3.58 -24.81 -12.55
N SER A 324 4.47 -24.25 -13.37
CA SER A 324 5.22 -23.04 -13.05
C SER A 324 5.21 -22.05 -14.22
N MET A 325 4.86 -20.79 -13.92
CA MET A 325 4.77 -19.71 -14.90
C MET A 325 5.84 -18.65 -14.64
N ALA A 326 6.17 -17.88 -15.67
CA ALA A 326 7.11 -16.77 -15.56
C ALA A 326 6.53 -15.48 -16.13
N ILE A 327 6.69 -14.39 -15.39
CA ILE A 327 6.24 -13.05 -15.76
C ILE A 327 7.45 -12.12 -15.74
N LYS A 328 7.61 -11.31 -16.78
CA LYS A 328 8.63 -10.28 -16.86
C LYS A 328 7.99 -8.90 -16.76
N LEU A 329 8.36 -8.12 -15.75
CA LEU A 329 7.99 -6.72 -15.66
C LEU A 329 8.92 -5.89 -16.54
N ARG A 330 8.38 -4.83 -17.13
CA ARG A 330 9.11 -3.89 -17.97
C ARG A 330 8.43 -2.53 -18.02
N THR A 331 9.18 -1.53 -18.46
CA THR A 331 8.58 -0.25 -18.87
C THR A 331 7.58 -0.47 -20.01
N CYS A 332 6.42 0.18 -19.91
CA CYS A 332 5.47 0.21 -21.00
C CYS A 332 6.04 0.94 -22.22
N MET A 333 5.75 0.44 -23.42
CA MET A 333 6.05 1.13 -24.67
C MET A 333 5.23 2.41 -24.78
N LYS A 334 5.69 3.31 -25.65
CA LYS A 334 5.01 4.59 -25.90
C LYS A 334 3.56 4.32 -26.39
N HIS A 335 2.59 4.86 -25.66
CA HIS A 335 1.15 4.66 -25.89
C HIS A 335 0.63 3.23 -25.75
N GLU A 336 1.42 2.30 -25.18
CA GLU A 336 0.95 0.93 -24.93
C GLU A 336 -0.27 0.94 -23.99
N ILE A 337 -1.28 0.14 -24.35
CA ILE A 337 -2.45 -0.14 -23.51
C ILE A 337 -2.18 -1.48 -22.82
N ILE A 338 -2.44 -1.54 -21.51
CA ILE A 338 -2.36 -2.77 -20.72
C ILE A 338 -3.59 -3.64 -21.08
N ALA A 339 -3.51 -4.41 -22.18
CA ALA A 339 -4.61 -5.25 -22.72
C ALA A 339 -4.17 -6.52 -23.48
#